data_AF-A0A8B6F2J3-F1
#
_entry.id   AF-A0A8B6F2J3-F1
#
_cell.length_a   1.000
_cell.length_b   1.000
_cell.length_c   1.000
_cell.angle_alpha   90.00
_cell.angle_beta   90.00
_cell.angle_gamma   90.00
#
_symmetry.space_group_name_H-M   'P 1'
#
loop_
_entity.id
_entity.type
_entity.pdbx_description
1 polymer ?
#
loop_
_entity_poly.entity_id
_entity_poly.type
_entity_poly.pdbx_seq_one_letter_code
_entity_poly.pdbx_strand_id
1 'polypeptide(L)'
;MVCPQNHPLFFVAKQIDVSLVNLNNGESDVIVDGLSRSFMLDYHYSSGYLYWIDISQATISRISYPLINENLPELIIPEESGHRPTDIVIDYIHNHIYWADSYDFSILRSELDGSDKKTILKDDAISEIRGIAMDVLNG
;
A
#
# COMPACT_ATOMS: atom_id res chain seq x y z
N MET A 1 10.25 -9.89 -28.99
CA MET A 1 9.58 -9.26 -27.85
C MET A 1 10.63 -8.40 -27.17
N VAL A 2 10.59 -7.09 -27.41
CA VAL A 2 11.60 -6.15 -26.90
C VAL A 2 11.20 -5.85 -25.47
N CYS A 3 12.08 -6.12 -24.50
CA CYS A 3 11.90 -5.62 -23.14
C CYS A 3 11.86 -4.09 -23.27
N PRO A 4 10.74 -3.41 -22.95
CA PRO A 4 10.72 -1.95 -23.00
C PRO A 4 11.82 -1.49 -22.06
N GLN A 5 12.62 -0.50 -22.49
CA GLN A 5 13.81 -0.09 -21.74
C GLN A 5 13.46 0.05 -20.25
N ASN A 6 14.02 -0.86 -19.45
CA ASN A 6 13.56 -1.11 -18.09
C ASN A 6 14.20 -0.05 -17.19
N HIS A 7 13.66 1.15 -17.28
CA HIS A 7 14.10 2.31 -16.51
C HIS A 7 13.42 2.29 -15.15
N PRO A 8 14.12 2.67 -14.08
CA PRO A 8 13.53 2.70 -12.75
C PRO A 8 12.39 3.73 -12.72
N LEU A 9 11.25 3.28 -12.21
CA LEU A 9 10.03 4.07 -12.03
C LEU A 9 9.71 4.12 -10.53
N PHE A 10 9.32 5.30 -10.04
CA PHE A 10 8.85 5.47 -8.66
C PHE A 10 7.36 5.79 -8.64
N PHE A 11 6.63 5.11 -7.77
CA PHE A 11 5.35 5.65 -7.27
C PHE A 11 5.66 6.66 -6.17
N VAL A 12 5.12 7.87 -6.32
CA VAL A 12 5.37 8.99 -5.41
C VAL A 12 4.04 9.48 -4.87
N ALA A 13 3.82 9.29 -3.56
CA ALA A 13 2.73 9.96 -2.85
C ALA A 13 3.03 11.46 -2.78
N LYS A 14 2.13 12.26 -3.35
CA LYS A 14 2.13 13.72 -3.24
C LYS A 14 1.00 14.16 -2.31
N GLN A 15 0.78 15.47 -2.23
CA GLN A 15 -0.18 16.03 -1.28
C GLN A 15 -1.61 15.54 -1.48
N ILE A 16 -2.04 15.26 -2.71
CA ILE A 16 -3.43 14.85 -3.02
C ILE A 16 -3.52 13.75 -4.09
N ASP A 17 -2.37 13.26 -4.55
CA ASP A 17 -2.28 12.33 -5.67
C ASP A 17 -1.14 11.34 -5.46
N VAL A 18 -1.17 10.24 -6.21
CA VAL A 18 -0.02 9.36 -6.41
C VAL A 18 0.36 9.41 -7.89
N SER A 19 1.64 9.70 -8.13
CA SER A 19 2.19 9.79 -9.47
C SER A 19 3.25 8.72 -9.72
N LEU A 20 3.32 8.21 -10.95
CA LEU A 20 4.45 7.43 -11.44
C LEU A 20 5.48 8.38 -12.04
N VAL A 21 6.74 8.28 -11.61
CA VAL A 21 7.83 9.15 -12.06
C VAL A 21 8.92 8.32 -12.69
N ASN A 22 9.30 8.67 -13.92
CA ASN A 22 10.48 8.13 -14.60
C ASN A 22 11.73 8.85 -14.11
N LEU A 23 12.65 8.09 -13.51
CA LEU A 23 13.82 8.68 -12.86
C LEU A 23 14.90 9.18 -13.84
N ASN A 24 14.85 8.79 -15.11
CA ASN A 24 15.87 9.22 -16.07
C ASN A 24 15.60 10.60 -16.65
N ASN A 25 14.33 10.95 -16.85
CA ASN A 25 13.92 12.20 -17.49
C ASN A 25 13.01 13.07 -16.61
N GLY A 26 12.55 12.55 -15.46
CA GLY A 26 11.65 13.26 -14.55
C GLY A 26 10.21 13.37 -15.05
N GLU A 27 9.85 12.68 -16.14
CA GLU A 27 8.47 12.62 -16.61
C GLU A 27 7.59 11.96 -15.55
N SER A 28 6.39 12.50 -15.36
CA SER A 28 5.47 12.09 -14.30
C SER A 28 4.05 11.99 -14.83
N ASP A 29 3.39 10.88 -14.52
CA ASP A 29 1.98 10.63 -14.81
C ASP A 29 1.20 10.45 -13.51
N VAL A 30 0.04 11.09 -13.38
CA VAL A 30 -0.84 10.90 -12.22
C VAL A 30 -1.59 9.57 -12.39
N ILE A 31 -1.50 8.69 -11.39
CA ILE A 31 -2.13 7.35 -11.40
C ILE A 31 -3.38 7.32 -10.53
N VAL A 32 -3.34 8.01 -9.40
CA VAL A 32 -4.46 8.14 -8.48
C VAL A 32 -4.58 9.62 -8.09
N ASP A 33 -5.79 10.16 -8.13
CA ASP A 33 -6.08 11.58 -7.84
C ASP A 33 -7.19 11.70 -6.79
N GLY A 34 -7.37 12.89 -6.22
CA GLY A 34 -8.45 13.20 -5.28
C GLY A 34 -8.31 12.54 -3.91
N LEU A 35 -7.09 12.17 -3.53
CA LEU A 35 -6.82 11.54 -2.24
C LEU A 35 -6.77 12.60 -1.10
N SER A 36 -6.77 12.17 0.18
CA SER A 36 -6.54 13.07 1.33
C SER A 36 -5.12 13.69 1.39
N ARG A 37 -4.53 14.00 2.55
CA ARG A 37 -3.18 14.64 2.62
C ARG A 37 -2.08 13.74 3.16
N SER A 38 -2.40 12.49 3.46
CA SER A 38 -1.51 11.64 4.25
C SER A 38 -1.64 10.21 3.78
N PHE A 39 -0.56 9.72 3.18
CA PHE A 39 -0.51 8.42 2.53
C PHE A 39 0.75 7.65 2.88
N MET A 40 0.58 6.34 2.93
CA MET A 40 1.66 5.39 2.81
C MET A 40 1.35 4.46 1.64
N LEU A 41 2.37 4.01 0.92
CA LEU A 41 2.23 3.24 -0.31
C LEU A 41 3.11 1.99 -0.27
N ASP A 42 2.66 0.92 -0.90
CA ASP A 42 3.54 -0.19 -1.28
C ASP A 42 3.00 -0.93 -2.53
N TYR A 43 3.85 -1.68 -3.23
CA TYR A 43 3.56 -2.21 -4.57
C TYR A 43 3.82 -3.72 -4.68
N HIS A 44 2.81 -4.42 -5.20
CA HIS A 44 2.91 -5.85 -5.48
C HIS A 44 3.40 -6.10 -6.91
N TYR A 45 4.72 -6.21 -7.11
CA TYR A 45 5.29 -6.21 -8.46
C TYR A 45 4.82 -7.34 -9.38
N SER A 46 4.51 -8.52 -8.85
CA SER A 46 4.11 -9.67 -9.67
C SER A 46 2.67 -9.61 -10.14
N SER A 47 1.77 -8.97 -9.38
CA SER A 47 0.35 -8.82 -9.72
C SER A 47 0.03 -7.46 -10.32
N GLY A 48 0.93 -6.48 -10.17
CA GLY A 48 0.79 -5.14 -10.71
C GLY A 48 -0.09 -4.23 -9.87
N TYR A 49 -0.41 -4.55 -8.61
CA TYR A 49 -1.27 -3.70 -7.78
C TYR A 49 -0.46 -2.73 -6.90
N LEU A 50 -0.81 -1.45 -6.97
CA LEU A 50 -0.38 -0.43 -6.02
C LEU A 50 -1.40 -0.37 -4.87
N TYR A 51 -0.91 -0.45 -3.64
CA TYR A 51 -1.71 -0.31 -2.43
C TYR A 51 -1.38 1.01 -1.75
N TRP A 52 -2.38 1.63 -1.12
CA TRP A 52 -2.18 2.81 -0.30
C TRP A 52 -3.06 2.82 0.93
N ILE A 53 -2.55 3.47 1.96
CA ILE A 53 -3.32 3.92 3.11
C ILE A 53 -3.77 5.36 2.85
N ASP A 54 -5.06 5.64 3.00
CA ASP A 54 -5.53 7.01 3.26
C ASP A 54 -5.67 7.16 4.77
N ILE A 55 -4.71 7.85 5.41
CA ILE A 55 -4.66 7.95 6.88
C ILE A 55 -5.84 8.76 7.41
N SER A 56 -6.33 9.74 6.65
CA SER A 56 -7.46 10.59 7.08
C SER A 56 -8.78 9.84 7.06
N GLN A 57 -8.95 8.94 6.08
CA GLN A 57 -10.13 8.09 5.94
C GLN A 57 -9.99 6.75 6.68
N ALA A 58 -8.79 6.44 7.20
CA ALA A 58 -8.46 5.16 7.81
C ALA A 58 -8.79 3.95 6.92
N THR A 59 -8.46 4.04 5.63
CA THR A 59 -8.70 2.98 4.65
C THR A 59 -7.41 2.43 4.06
N ILE A 60 -7.47 1.18 3.59
CA ILE A 60 -6.48 0.61 2.66
C ILE A 60 -7.20 0.34 1.34
N SER A 61 -6.67 0.85 0.24
CA SER A 61 -7.20 0.67 -1.10
C SER A 61 -6.11 0.23 -2.07
N ARG A 62 -6.49 -0.28 -3.24
CA ARG A 62 -5.55 -0.66 -4.30
C ARG A 62 -6.04 -0.30 -5.69
N ILE A 63 -5.12 -0.26 -6.64
CA ILE A 63 -5.41 -0.12 -8.07
C ILE A 63 -4.39 -0.91 -8.90
N SER A 64 -4.80 -1.46 -10.03
CA SER A 64 -3.89 -2.13 -10.97
C SER A 64 -3.08 -1.11 -11.77
N TYR A 65 -1.78 -1.33 -11.92
CA TYR A 65 -0.88 -0.61 -12.80
C TYR A 65 -0.06 -1.59 -13.68
N PRO A 66 0.03 -1.38 -15.01
CA PRO A 66 -0.60 -0.31 -15.79
C PRO A 66 -2.12 -0.36 -15.69
N LEU A 67 -2.78 0.79 -15.88
CA LEU A 67 -4.24 0.88 -15.82
C LEU A 67 -4.83 0.02 -16.94
N ILE A 68 -5.39 -1.13 -16.59
CA ILE A 68 -6.09 -2.01 -17.53
C ILE A 68 -7.58 -1.71 -17.40
N ASN A 69 -8.23 -1.41 -18.53
CA ASN A 69 -9.69 -1.19 -18.63
C ASN A 69 -10.28 -0.09 -17.75
N GLU A 70 -9.54 0.99 -17.44
CA GLU A 70 -10.02 2.12 -16.63
C GLU A 70 -10.52 1.68 -15.24
N ASN A 71 -9.89 0.65 -14.65
CA ASN A 71 -10.27 0.16 -13.32
C ASN A 71 -10.20 1.27 -12.27
N LEU A 72 -11.29 1.40 -11.51
CA LEU A 72 -11.36 2.27 -10.35
C LEU A 72 -10.60 1.66 -9.16
N PRO A 73 -10.17 2.49 -8.19
CA PRO A 73 -9.71 2.03 -6.90
C PRO A 73 -10.65 0.99 -6.25
N GLU A 74 -10.06 -0.11 -5.78
CA GLU A 74 -10.74 -1.11 -4.97
C GLU A 74 -10.47 -0.84 -3.48
N LEU A 75 -11.53 -0.76 -2.67
CA LEU A 75 -11.44 -0.61 -1.22
C LEU A 75 -11.21 -1.97 -0.57
N ILE A 76 -10.08 -2.14 0.12
CA ILE A 76 -9.65 -3.42 0.71
C ILE A 76 -9.97 -3.49 2.20
N ILE A 77 -9.54 -2.48 2.95
CA ILE A 77 -9.89 -2.31 4.36
C ILE A 77 -10.68 -1.00 4.49
N PRO A 78 -11.98 -1.07 4.80
CA PRO A 78 -12.82 0.12 4.86
C PRO A 78 -12.85 0.71 6.28
N GLU A 79 -13.24 1.97 6.43
CA GLU A 79 -13.23 2.68 7.72
C GLU A 79 -14.06 1.95 8.80
N GLU A 80 -15.17 1.33 8.39
CA GLU A 80 -16.11 0.66 9.31
C GLU A 80 -15.51 -0.61 9.93
N SER A 81 -14.35 -1.06 9.45
CA SER A 81 -13.57 -2.12 10.09
C SER A 81 -12.99 -1.72 11.45
N GLY A 82 -13.00 -0.42 11.78
CA GLY A 82 -12.52 0.11 13.08
C GLY A 82 -10.99 0.20 13.20
N HIS A 83 -10.26 -0.13 12.14
CA HIS A 83 -8.80 -0.05 12.07
C HIS A 83 -8.31 1.39 11.83
N ARG A 84 -7.07 1.70 12.22
CA ARG A 84 -6.40 2.98 11.95
C ARG A 84 -5.01 2.73 11.36
N PRO A 85 -4.95 2.24 10.10
CA PRO A 85 -3.69 1.89 9.46
C PRO A 85 -2.80 3.13 9.31
N THR A 86 -1.50 2.99 9.62
CA THR A 86 -0.51 4.09 9.55
C THR A 86 0.70 3.77 8.71
N ASP A 87 1.01 2.49 8.51
CA ASP A 87 2.07 2.01 7.62
C ASP A 87 1.66 0.66 7.01
N ILE A 88 2.14 0.36 5.81
CA ILE A 88 1.76 -0.81 5.00
C ILE A 88 2.98 -1.46 4.37
N VAL A 89 3.03 -2.79 4.39
CA VAL A 89 3.96 -3.59 3.60
C VAL A 89 3.25 -4.76 2.94
N ILE A 90 3.68 -5.08 1.73
CA ILE A 90 3.12 -6.13 0.89
C ILE A 90 4.11 -7.29 0.81
N ASP A 91 3.66 -8.46 1.27
CA ASP A 91 4.35 -9.72 1.01
C ASP A 91 3.92 -10.23 -0.37
N TYR A 92 4.76 -9.96 -1.36
CA TYR A 92 4.51 -10.37 -2.75
C TYR A 92 4.77 -11.85 -3.03
N ILE A 93 5.40 -12.58 -2.10
CA ILE A 93 5.66 -14.03 -2.23
C ILE A 93 4.42 -14.80 -1.76
N HIS A 94 3.90 -14.43 -0.59
CA HIS A 94 2.78 -15.13 0.04
C HIS A 94 1.42 -14.48 -0.22
N ASN A 95 1.38 -13.33 -0.90
CA ASN A 95 0.17 -12.57 -1.23
C ASN A 95 -0.57 -12.09 0.03
N HIS A 96 0.15 -11.44 0.95
CA HIS A 96 -0.41 -10.85 2.16
C HIS A 96 -0.19 -9.35 2.23
N ILE A 97 -1.15 -8.66 2.85
CA ILE A 97 -1.01 -7.27 3.28
C ILE A 97 -0.73 -7.27 4.76
N TYR A 98 0.28 -6.53 5.20
CA TYR A 98 0.53 -6.23 6.59
C TYR A 98 0.40 -4.73 6.82
N TRP A 99 -0.18 -4.33 7.94
CA TRP A 99 -0.23 -2.92 8.33
C TRP A 99 -0.04 -2.73 9.83
N ALA A 100 0.55 -1.59 10.18
CA ALA A 100 0.57 -1.08 11.54
C ALA A 100 -0.75 -0.35 11.82
N ASP A 101 -1.36 -0.62 12.97
CA ASP A 101 -2.62 -0.02 13.39
C ASP A 101 -2.41 0.84 14.64
N SER A 102 -2.75 2.13 14.53
CA SER A 102 -2.59 3.10 15.62
C SER A 102 -3.75 3.11 16.61
N TYR A 103 -4.85 2.38 16.36
CA TYR A 103 -5.98 2.29 17.27
C TYR A 103 -5.63 1.50 18.53
N ASP A 104 -4.98 0.35 18.37
CA ASP A 104 -4.61 -0.55 19.46
C ASP A 104 -3.13 -0.99 19.44
N PHE A 105 -2.30 -0.27 18.69
CA PHE A 105 -0.85 -0.47 18.57
C PHE A 105 -0.46 -1.90 18.18
N SER A 106 -1.14 -2.42 17.17
CA SER A 106 -0.93 -3.78 16.68
C SER A 106 -0.42 -3.82 15.25
N ILE A 107 0.16 -4.96 14.86
CA ILE A 107 0.42 -5.29 13.45
C ILE A 107 -0.60 -6.34 13.05
N LEU A 108 -1.33 -6.07 11.97
CA LEU A 108 -2.30 -6.99 11.39
C LEU A 108 -1.84 -7.51 10.03
N ARG A 109 -2.44 -8.62 9.62
CA ARG A 109 -2.26 -9.25 8.31
C ARG A 109 -3.60 -9.65 7.72
N SER A 110 -3.78 -9.49 6.41
CA SER A 110 -4.87 -10.08 5.62
C SER A 110 -4.35 -10.71 4.33
N GLU A 111 -5.22 -11.44 3.63
CA GLU A 111 -5.05 -11.71 2.20
C GLU A 111 -5.10 -10.39 1.39
N LEU A 112 -4.66 -10.41 0.13
CA LEU A 112 -4.65 -9.22 -0.75
C LEU A 112 -6.02 -8.57 -0.98
N ASP A 113 -7.10 -9.31 -0.75
CA ASP A 113 -8.49 -8.83 -0.84
C ASP A 113 -9.07 -8.35 0.50
N GLY A 114 -8.27 -8.32 1.57
CA GLY A 114 -8.69 -7.88 2.90
C GLY A 114 -9.39 -8.95 3.75
N SER A 115 -9.52 -10.18 3.23
CA SER A 115 -10.06 -11.33 3.96
C SER A 115 -9.03 -11.99 4.89
N ASP A 116 -9.47 -12.94 5.73
CA ASP A 116 -8.65 -13.66 6.71
C ASP A 116 -7.74 -12.75 7.58
N LYS A 117 -8.34 -11.67 8.12
CA LYS A 117 -7.64 -10.74 9.01
C LYS A 117 -7.16 -11.42 10.29
N LYS A 118 -5.89 -11.21 10.64
CA LYS A 118 -5.24 -11.72 11.86
C LYS A 118 -4.38 -10.65 12.49
N THR A 119 -4.36 -10.60 13.82
CA THR A 119 -3.37 -9.84 14.58
C THR A 119 -2.09 -10.66 14.69
N ILE A 120 -0.97 -10.10 14.25
CA ILE A 120 0.34 -10.75 14.21
C ILE A 120 1.22 -10.28 15.38
N LEU A 121 1.13 -9.01 15.74
CA LEU A 121 1.81 -8.44 16.90
C LEU A 121 0.83 -7.60 17.71
N LYS A 122 0.71 -7.91 18.99
CA LYS A 122 0.02 -7.08 19.97
C LYS A 122 0.65 -7.34 21.34
N ASP A 123 1.18 -6.29 21.95
CA ASP A 123 1.90 -6.35 23.21
C ASP A 123 1.59 -5.07 24.00
N ASP A 124 1.19 -5.23 25.26
CA ASP A 124 0.84 -4.11 26.15
C ASP A 124 2.02 -3.17 26.43
N ALA A 125 3.26 -3.62 26.18
CA ALA A 125 4.46 -2.79 26.27
C ALA A 125 4.67 -1.88 25.05
N ILE A 126 3.99 -2.13 23.93
CA ILE A 126 4.08 -1.30 22.71
C ILE A 126 3.04 -0.18 22.82
N SER A 127 3.52 1.05 22.95
CA SER A 127 2.67 2.24 23.03
C SER A 127 2.54 2.99 21.70
N GLU A 128 3.34 2.63 20.69
CA GLU A 128 3.33 3.24 19.37
C GLU A 128 4.10 2.35 18.37
N ILE A 129 3.58 2.21 17.14
CA ILE A 129 4.31 1.63 16.01
C ILE A 129 4.59 2.77 15.02
N ARG A 130 5.87 2.99 14.68
CA ARG A 130 6.29 4.12 13.84
C ARG A 130 6.48 3.76 12.37
N GLY A 131 6.74 2.49 12.10
CA GLY A 131 6.84 1.97 10.76
C GLY A 131 7.23 0.50 10.74
N ILE A 132 7.04 -0.12 9.60
CA ILE A 132 7.29 -1.53 9.34
C ILE A 132 8.03 -1.68 8.00
N ALA A 133 8.93 -2.66 7.94
CA ALA A 133 9.65 -3.03 6.74
C ALA A 133 9.78 -4.55 6.73
N MET A 134 9.71 -5.16 5.55
CA MET A 134 9.76 -6.60 5.38
C MET A 134 11.02 -7.03 4.63
N ASP A 135 11.76 -7.98 5.21
CA ASP A 135 12.80 -8.72 4.47
C ASP A 135 12.16 -9.94 3.81
N VAL A 136 11.56 -9.69 2.65
CA VAL A 136 10.78 -10.69 1.92
C VAL A 136 11.64 -11.86 1.41
N LEU A 137 12.98 -11.73 1.37
CA LEU A 137 13.86 -12.76 0.83
C LEU A 137 14.38 -13.74 1.90
N ASN A 138 14.51 -13.29 3.14
CA ASN A 138 15.07 -14.11 4.23
C ASN A 138 14.06 -14.46 5.32
N GLY A 139 12.77 -14.12 5.13
CA GLY A 139 11.67 -14.45 6.02
C GLY A 139 10.46 -14.94 5.26
#